data_AF-A0A954LNT0-F1
#
_entry.id   AF-A0A954LNT0-F1
#
_cell.length_a   1.000
_cell.length_b   1.000
_cell.length_c   1.000
_cell.angle_alpha   90.00
_cell.angle_beta   90.00
_cell.angle_gamma   90.00
#
_symmetry.space_group_name_H-M   'P 1'
#
loop_
_entity.id
_entity.type
_entity.pdbx_description
1 polymer ?
#
loop_
_entity_poly.entity_id
_entity_poly.type
_entity_poly.pdbx_seq_one_letter_code
_entity_poly.pdbx_strand_id
1 'polypeptide(L)'
;MRSRIAHRRSGVIIGLGLLIVLVTPHLIYAQEGTSQSLRIKNPIYDTLSHYNTQIVLLGTTILGVCGGVVGVFMLLRKRSLVGDVVGHASLPGIAIAFLVMEASQPGTGRTLSGLLIGATISAIVGVLCTLLIVNQTRVKEDAALAIVLSIFYGLGIALFTVIQSIPSGSSAGLRDFIFGKAALLVLADVKLIAQASVVVLVLCCFLFKEFSLLCFDEQFAAALGWPSTLLDLLLMGIVVSVTV
;
A
#
# COMPACT_ATOMS: atom_id res chain seq x y z
N MET A 1 39.42 -6.66 16.73
CA MET A 1 38.73 -5.51 17.36
C MET A 1 38.59 -4.32 16.38
N ARG A 2 37.98 -4.54 15.19
CA ARG A 2 37.91 -3.54 14.10
C ARG A 2 36.62 -3.67 13.25
N SER A 3 35.45 -3.83 13.89
CA SER A 3 34.19 -4.09 13.15
C SER A 3 32.93 -3.44 13.76
N ARG A 4 32.98 -2.16 14.17
CA ARG A 4 31.79 -1.48 14.74
C ARG A 4 31.52 -0.04 14.27
N ILE A 5 32.00 0.39 13.10
CA ILE A 5 31.78 1.80 12.67
C ILE A 5 31.13 1.94 11.28
N ALA A 6 31.06 0.89 10.45
CA ALA A 6 30.52 1.02 9.08
C ALA A 6 28.98 1.04 8.98
N HIS A 7 28.25 0.54 9.98
CA HIS A 7 26.79 0.32 9.86
C HIS A 7 25.92 1.57 10.15
N ARG A 8 26.51 2.71 10.50
CA ARG A 8 25.77 3.93 10.86
C ARG A 8 25.59 4.93 9.70
N ARG A 9 26.20 4.70 8.53
CA ARG A 9 26.19 5.66 7.42
C ARG A 9 25.14 5.39 6.33
N SER A 10 24.65 4.16 6.14
CA SER A 10 23.61 3.90 5.11
C SER A 10 22.23 4.46 5.45
N GLY A 11 21.89 4.61 6.74
CA GLY A 11 20.63 5.25 7.15
C GLY A 11 20.58 6.75 6.86
N VAL A 12 21.74 7.41 6.74
CA VAL A 12 21.82 8.86 6.49
C VAL A 12 21.60 9.19 5.01
N ILE A 13 21.97 8.29 4.09
CA ILE A 13 21.80 8.50 2.64
C ILE A 13 20.31 8.39 2.24
N ILE A 14 19.57 7.48 2.88
CA ILE A 14 18.12 7.34 2.69
C ILE A 14 17.38 8.55 3.31
N GLY A 15 17.85 9.04 4.47
CA GLY A 15 17.32 10.26 5.09
C GLY A 15 17.56 11.54 4.28
N LEU A 16 18.68 11.64 3.56
CA LEU A 16 19.01 12.82 2.73
C LEU A 16 18.18 12.88 1.45
N GLY A 17 17.84 11.73 0.85
CA GLY A 17 16.90 11.65 -0.28
C GLY A 17 15.46 12.03 0.11
N LEU A 18 15.03 11.63 1.31
CA LEU A 18 13.73 11.99 1.89
C LEU A 18 13.61 13.50 2.17
N LEU A 19 14.72 14.14 2.58
CA LEU A 19 14.77 15.59 2.83
C LEU A 19 14.63 16.41 1.54
N ILE A 20 15.14 15.92 0.41
CA ILE A 20 15.02 16.58 -0.90
C ILE A 20 13.56 16.57 -1.38
N VAL A 21 12.80 15.51 -1.08
CA VAL A 21 11.37 15.37 -1.41
C VAL A 21 10.47 16.16 -0.43
N LEU A 22 10.87 16.32 0.83
CA LEU A 22 10.14 17.09 1.84
C LEU A 22 10.32 18.61 1.74
N VAL A 23 11.45 19.10 1.20
CA VAL A 23 11.77 20.55 1.16
C VAL A 23 11.32 21.23 -0.15
N THR A 24 11.09 20.46 -1.22
CA THR A 24 10.67 21.01 -2.53
C THR A 24 9.25 21.59 -2.61
N PRO A 25 8.23 21.17 -1.80
CA PRO A 25 6.90 21.78 -1.89
C PRO A 25 6.87 23.25 -1.47
N HIS A 26 7.79 23.70 -0.61
CA HIS A 26 7.80 25.08 -0.10
C HIS A 26 8.55 26.06 -1.01
N LEU A 27 9.51 25.60 -1.83
CA LEU A 27 10.23 26.49 -2.76
C LEU A 27 9.40 26.87 -4.00
N ILE A 28 8.36 26.09 -4.33
CA ILE A 28 7.59 26.27 -5.57
C ILE A 28 6.50 27.35 -5.42
N TYR A 29 6.06 27.65 -4.18
CA TYR A 29 5.13 28.76 -3.91
C TYR A 29 5.69 30.15 -4.23
N ALA A 30 7.00 30.30 -4.46
CA ALA A 30 7.64 31.61 -4.63
C ALA A 30 7.86 32.04 -6.10
N GLN A 31 7.52 31.23 -7.11
CA GLN A 31 7.85 31.53 -8.51
C GLN A 31 6.68 31.86 -9.45
N GLU A 32 5.44 31.90 -8.97
CA GLU A 32 4.26 32.26 -9.80
C GLU A 32 4.20 33.74 -10.24
N GLY A 33 5.16 34.59 -9.82
CA GLY A 33 5.07 36.04 -10.00
C GLY A 33 5.66 36.66 -11.28
N THR A 34 6.81 36.20 -11.81
CA THR A 34 7.62 37.13 -12.65
C THR A 34 8.62 36.46 -13.60
N SER A 35 8.21 35.62 -14.56
CA SER A 35 9.09 35.24 -15.70
C SER A 35 8.33 34.58 -16.86
N GLN A 36 7.56 35.36 -17.62
CA GLN A 36 6.82 34.88 -18.80
C GLN A 36 7.61 34.98 -20.12
N SER A 37 8.86 35.44 -20.12
CA SER A 37 9.68 35.54 -21.34
C SER A 37 10.99 34.77 -21.19
N LEU A 38 11.31 33.93 -22.19
CA LEU A 38 12.54 33.12 -22.35
C LEU A 38 12.49 31.66 -21.87
N ARG A 39 11.34 30.98 -22.01
CA ARG A 39 11.26 29.53 -21.81
C ARG A 39 11.63 28.79 -23.10
N ILE A 40 12.87 28.31 -23.20
CA ILE A 40 13.24 27.25 -24.15
C ILE A 40 12.27 26.09 -23.88
N LYS A 41 11.39 25.82 -24.84
CA LYS A 41 10.25 24.91 -24.72
C LYS A 41 10.73 23.46 -24.72
N ASN A 42 11.37 23.04 -23.64
CA ASN A 42 11.70 21.65 -23.41
C ASN A 42 10.45 20.96 -22.83
N PRO A 43 9.75 20.09 -23.60
CA PRO A 43 8.46 19.54 -23.18
C PRO A 43 8.53 18.73 -21.88
N ILE A 44 9.73 18.21 -21.55
CA ILE A 44 9.98 17.44 -20.33
C ILE A 44 9.95 18.32 -19.08
N TYR A 45 10.58 19.50 -19.11
CA TYR A 45 10.62 20.40 -17.95
C TYR A 45 9.24 20.97 -17.63
N ASP A 46 8.48 21.27 -18.69
CA ASP A 46 7.10 21.74 -18.57
C ASP A 46 6.22 20.68 -17.88
N THR A 47 6.37 19.41 -18.27
CA THR A 47 5.61 18.30 -17.70
C THR A 47 5.95 18.05 -16.23
N LEU A 48 7.25 18.14 -15.86
CA LEU A 48 7.72 17.96 -14.48
C LEU A 48 7.39 19.15 -13.57
N SER A 49 7.21 20.34 -14.14
CA SER A 49 6.79 21.53 -13.40
C SER A 49 5.30 21.57 -13.07
N HIS A 50 4.49 20.70 -13.70
CA HIS A 50 3.05 20.65 -13.44
C HIS A 50 2.75 20.13 -12.04
N TYR A 51 1.85 20.84 -11.35
CA TYR A 51 1.41 20.54 -10.00
C TYR A 51 0.94 19.09 -9.81
N ASN A 52 0.09 18.58 -10.71
CA ASN A 52 -0.40 17.20 -10.62
C ASN A 52 0.76 16.20 -10.73
N THR A 53 1.65 16.36 -11.71
CA THR A 53 2.85 15.51 -11.87
C THR A 53 3.68 15.44 -10.60
N GLN A 54 3.89 16.57 -9.92
CA GLN A 54 4.66 16.61 -8.67
C GLN A 54 3.97 15.89 -7.52
N ILE A 55 2.65 16.03 -7.39
CA ILE A 55 1.87 15.33 -6.37
C ILE A 55 1.92 13.82 -6.60
N VAL A 56 1.69 13.38 -7.84
CA VAL A 56 1.76 11.95 -8.19
C VAL A 56 3.16 11.41 -7.93
N LEU A 57 4.20 12.14 -8.36
CA LEU A 57 5.59 11.74 -8.15
C LEU A 57 5.91 11.61 -6.66
N LEU A 58 5.47 12.56 -5.84
CA LEU A 58 5.70 12.55 -4.40
C LEU A 58 4.97 11.38 -3.74
N GLY A 59 3.67 11.20 -4.02
CA GLY A 59 2.87 10.10 -3.47
C GLY A 59 3.40 8.72 -3.86
N THR A 60 3.72 8.51 -5.13
CA THR A 60 4.28 7.24 -5.63
C THR A 60 5.69 6.97 -5.10
N THR A 61 6.52 8.00 -4.91
CA THR A 61 7.85 7.84 -4.30
C THR A 61 7.73 7.38 -2.85
N ILE A 62 6.84 7.98 -2.06
CA ILE A 62 6.60 7.58 -0.67
C ILE A 62 6.08 6.15 -0.59
N LEU A 63 5.07 5.81 -1.41
CA LEU A 63 4.54 4.44 -1.51
C LEU A 63 5.63 3.44 -1.91
N GLY A 64 6.47 3.79 -2.89
CA GLY A 64 7.57 2.94 -3.36
C GLY A 64 8.63 2.68 -2.28
N VAL A 65 8.98 3.69 -1.49
CA VAL A 65 9.91 3.54 -0.35
C VAL A 65 9.30 2.63 0.71
N CYS A 66 8.04 2.87 1.11
CA CYS A 66 7.37 2.09 2.14
C CYS A 66 7.16 0.63 1.69
N GLY A 67 6.61 0.43 0.49
CA GLY A 67 6.40 -0.88 -0.12
C GLY A 67 7.71 -1.63 -0.36
N GLY A 68 8.80 -0.94 -0.71
CA GLY A 68 10.12 -1.55 -0.83
C GLY A 68 10.64 -2.10 0.51
N VAL A 69 10.53 -1.34 1.60
CA VAL A 69 10.94 -1.79 2.94
C VAL A 69 10.15 -3.02 3.39
N VAL A 70 8.81 -2.96 3.28
CA VAL A 70 7.95 -4.08 3.65
C VAL A 70 8.16 -5.29 2.73
N GLY A 71 8.35 -5.04 1.44
CA GLY A 71 8.60 -6.05 0.42
C GLY A 71 9.87 -6.85 0.65
N VAL A 72 10.93 -6.25 1.20
CA VAL A 72 12.16 -6.98 1.56
C VAL A 72 11.88 -8.07 2.61
N PHE A 73 11.07 -7.78 3.63
CA PHE A 73 10.72 -8.80 4.63
C PHE A 73 9.88 -9.93 4.03
N MET A 74 8.94 -9.60 3.13
CA MET A 74 8.15 -10.59 2.40
C MET A 74 9.01 -11.49 1.50
N LEU A 75 9.98 -10.91 0.80
CA LEU A 75 10.94 -11.64 -0.02
C LEU A 75 11.80 -12.59 0.82
N LEU A 76 12.36 -12.11 1.93
CA LEU A 76 13.17 -12.94 2.83
C LEU A 76 12.37 -14.11 3.41
N ARG A 77 11.07 -13.91 3.64
CA ARG A 77 10.17 -14.95 4.13
C ARG A 77 9.58 -15.83 3.02
N LYS A 78 10.01 -15.68 1.77
CA LYS A 78 9.49 -16.40 0.59
C LYS A 78 7.99 -16.22 0.37
N ARG A 79 7.43 -15.09 0.83
CA ARG A 79 6.02 -14.72 0.73
C ARG A 79 5.82 -13.54 -0.22
N SER A 80 6.49 -13.57 -1.37
CA SER A 80 6.50 -12.44 -2.31
C SER A 80 5.12 -12.12 -2.89
N LEU A 81 4.21 -13.10 -2.95
CA LEU A 81 2.87 -12.95 -3.53
C LEU A 81 1.84 -12.35 -2.55
N VAL A 82 2.18 -12.17 -1.27
CA VAL A 82 1.22 -11.66 -0.27
C VAL A 82 0.71 -10.28 -0.65
N GLY A 83 1.58 -9.40 -1.17
CA GLY A 83 1.15 -8.07 -1.64
C GLY A 83 0.07 -8.15 -2.72
N ASP A 84 0.23 -9.06 -3.70
CA ASP A 84 -0.76 -9.28 -4.75
C ASP A 84 -2.07 -9.85 -4.17
N VAL A 85 -1.98 -10.84 -3.27
CA VAL A 85 -3.16 -11.41 -2.61
C VAL A 85 -3.95 -10.33 -1.88
N VAL A 86 -3.28 -9.48 -1.11
CA VAL A 86 -3.92 -8.42 -0.33
C VAL A 86 -4.56 -7.37 -1.24
N GLY A 87 -3.85 -6.92 -2.27
CA GLY A 87 -4.37 -5.97 -3.25
C GLY A 87 -5.63 -6.48 -3.94
N HIS A 88 -5.63 -7.74 -4.37
CA HIS A 88 -6.80 -8.33 -5.02
C HIS A 88 -7.91 -8.76 -4.05
N ALA A 89 -7.57 -9.09 -2.81
CA ALA A 89 -8.54 -9.34 -1.75
C ALA A 89 -9.31 -8.08 -1.33
N SER A 90 -8.75 -6.89 -1.56
CA SER A 90 -9.43 -5.62 -1.29
C SER A 90 -10.62 -5.36 -2.24
N LEU A 91 -10.54 -5.84 -3.49
CA LEU A 91 -11.51 -5.60 -4.55
C LEU A 91 -12.95 -6.01 -4.21
N PRO A 92 -13.23 -7.26 -3.77
CA PRO A 92 -14.59 -7.64 -3.37
C PRO A 92 -15.08 -6.82 -2.17
N GLY A 93 -14.20 -6.38 -1.27
CA GLY A 93 -14.52 -5.50 -0.15
C GLY A 93 -15.03 -4.12 -0.58
N ILE A 94 -14.35 -3.50 -1.54
CA ILE A 94 -14.77 -2.22 -2.12
C ILE A 94 -16.14 -2.36 -2.78
N ALA A 95 -16.35 -3.44 -3.55
CA ALA A 95 -17.62 -3.70 -4.21
C ALA A 95 -18.77 -3.93 -3.21
N ILE A 96 -18.56 -4.74 -2.17
CA ILE A 96 -19.56 -4.98 -1.13
C ILE A 96 -19.86 -3.70 -0.35
N ALA A 97 -18.84 -2.93 0.05
CA ALA A 97 -19.05 -1.67 0.75
C ALA A 97 -19.84 -0.67 -0.08
N PHE A 98 -19.55 -0.57 -1.39
CA PHE A 98 -20.35 0.25 -2.30
C PHE A 98 -21.82 -0.19 -2.32
N LEU A 99 -22.10 -1.48 -2.49
CA LEU A 99 -23.46 -2.02 -2.52
C LEU A 99 -24.21 -1.78 -1.20
N VAL A 100 -23.55 -1.98 -0.05
CA VAL A 100 -24.15 -1.76 1.28
C VAL A 100 -24.46 -0.29 1.50
N MET A 101 -23.56 0.62 1.10
CA MET A 101 -23.77 2.06 1.24
C MET A 101 -24.88 2.56 0.31
N GLU A 102 -24.92 2.11 -0.95
CA GLU A 102 -26.01 2.43 -1.87
C GLU A 102 -27.36 1.90 -1.38
N ALA A 103 -27.39 0.71 -0.75
CA ALA A 103 -28.60 0.16 -0.16
C ALA A 103 -29.06 0.93 1.09
N SER A 104 -28.13 1.47 1.87
CA SER A 104 -28.44 2.19 3.12
C SER A 104 -28.87 3.64 2.86
N GLN A 105 -28.16 4.35 1.99
CA GLN A 105 -28.40 5.75 1.62
C GLN A 105 -28.09 5.94 0.13
N PRO A 106 -29.12 5.96 -0.74
CA PRO A 106 -28.94 6.12 -2.17
C PRO A 106 -28.16 7.41 -2.48
N GLY A 107 -27.02 7.29 -3.19
CA GLY A 107 -26.16 8.43 -3.56
C GLY A 107 -25.01 8.76 -2.59
N THR A 108 -24.89 8.06 -1.45
CA THR A 108 -23.75 8.19 -0.51
C THR A 108 -22.69 7.09 -0.70
N GLY A 109 -22.84 6.21 -1.70
CA GLY A 109 -21.98 5.05 -1.94
C GLY A 109 -20.50 5.32 -2.21
N ARG A 110 -20.07 6.59 -2.34
CA ARG A 110 -18.71 6.99 -2.75
C ARG A 110 -17.85 7.58 -1.63
N THR A 111 -18.24 7.42 -0.37
CA THR A 111 -17.38 7.92 0.71
C THR A 111 -16.06 7.13 0.71
N LEU A 112 -14.94 7.83 0.50
CA LEU A 112 -13.61 7.24 0.45
C LEU A 112 -13.34 6.39 1.69
N SER A 113 -13.73 6.89 2.87
CA SER A 113 -13.64 6.17 4.13
C SER A 113 -14.43 4.86 4.15
N GLY A 114 -15.65 4.83 3.61
CA GLY A 114 -16.46 3.62 3.56
C GLY A 114 -15.86 2.55 2.64
N LEU A 115 -15.35 2.98 1.48
CA LEU A 115 -14.68 2.07 0.54
C LEU A 115 -13.37 1.52 1.10
N LEU A 116 -12.56 2.35 1.77
CA LEU A 116 -11.32 1.93 2.43
C LEU A 116 -11.57 0.95 3.58
N ILE A 117 -12.63 1.16 4.36
CA ILE A 117 -13.01 0.21 5.43
C ILE A 117 -13.42 -1.14 4.82
N GLY A 118 -14.24 -1.13 3.78
CA GLY A 118 -14.62 -2.35 3.05
C GLY A 118 -13.41 -3.10 2.48
N ALA A 119 -12.52 -2.35 1.82
CA ALA A 119 -11.25 -2.84 1.29
C ALA A 119 -10.41 -3.51 2.39
N THR A 120 -10.24 -2.83 3.52
CA THR A 120 -9.43 -3.29 4.66
C THR A 120 -10.01 -4.57 5.28
N ILE A 121 -11.33 -4.61 5.51
CA ILE A 121 -11.99 -5.80 6.08
C ILE A 121 -11.80 -6.99 5.15
N SER A 122 -12.03 -6.82 3.85
CA SER A 122 -11.89 -7.90 2.88
C SER A 122 -10.44 -8.35 2.71
N ALA A 123 -9.48 -7.42 2.75
CA ALA A 123 -8.05 -7.72 2.75
C ALA A 123 -7.64 -8.55 3.98
N ILE A 124 -8.09 -8.17 5.18
CA ILE A 124 -7.86 -8.92 6.42
C ILE A 124 -8.46 -10.33 6.31
N VAL A 125 -9.70 -10.44 5.82
CA VAL A 125 -10.34 -11.75 5.61
C VAL A 125 -9.53 -12.61 4.62
N GLY A 126 -9.04 -12.02 3.52
CA GLY A 126 -8.17 -12.71 2.56
C GLY A 126 -6.90 -13.27 3.20
N VAL A 127 -6.20 -12.46 3.98
CA VAL A 127 -5.00 -12.87 4.72
C VAL A 127 -5.31 -13.99 5.72
N LEU A 128 -6.40 -13.85 6.49
CA LEU A 128 -6.83 -14.87 7.45
C LEU A 128 -7.19 -16.19 6.74
N CYS A 129 -7.88 -16.11 5.60
CA CYS A 129 -8.17 -17.28 4.77
C CYS A 129 -6.89 -17.98 4.30
N THR A 130 -5.88 -17.22 3.86
CA THR A 130 -4.57 -17.81 3.51
C THR A 130 -3.95 -18.52 4.70
N LEU A 131 -3.89 -17.88 5.88
CA LEU A 131 -3.33 -18.48 7.09
C LEU A 131 -4.07 -19.76 7.50
N LEU A 132 -5.41 -19.77 7.41
CA LEU A 132 -6.22 -20.95 7.71
C LEU A 132 -5.94 -22.11 6.75
N ILE A 133 -5.82 -21.82 5.44
CA ILE A 133 -5.51 -22.85 4.44
C ILE A 133 -4.13 -23.44 4.71
N VAL A 134 -3.12 -22.59 4.96
CA VAL A 134 -1.75 -23.05 5.22
C VAL A 134 -1.67 -23.90 6.50
N ASN A 135 -2.39 -23.52 7.56
CA ASN A 135 -2.34 -24.24 8.83
C ASN A 135 -3.16 -25.52 8.85
N GLN A 136 -4.29 -25.57 8.13
CA GLN A 136 -5.22 -26.69 8.20
C GLN A 136 -5.05 -27.71 7.07
N THR A 137 -4.30 -27.38 6.01
CA THR A 137 -4.09 -28.26 4.85
C THR A 137 -2.61 -28.50 4.59
N ARG A 138 -2.28 -29.53 3.81
CA ARG A 138 -0.90 -29.84 3.38
C ARG A 138 -0.50 -29.12 2.08
N VAL A 139 -1.08 -27.95 1.84
CA VAL A 139 -0.84 -27.16 0.62
C VAL A 139 0.36 -26.24 0.85
N LYS A 140 1.20 -26.09 -0.18
CA LYS A 140 2.32 -25.14 -0.14
C LYS A 140 1.78 -23.71 0.01
N GLU A 141 2.50 -22.89 0.76
CA GLU A 141 2.13 -21.50 1.02
C GLU A 141 1.84 -20.68 -0.25
N ASP A 142 2.69 -20.80 -1.28
CA ASP A 142 2.49 -20.14 -2.57
C ASP A 142 1.19 -20.56 -3.26
N ALA A 143 0.81 -21.83 -3.13
CA ALA A 143 -0.43 -22.35 -3.70
C ALA A 143 -1.66 -21.85 -2.90
N ALA A 144 -1.57 -21.76 -1.57
CA ALA A 144 -2.62 -21.17 -0.76
C ALA A 144 -2.85 -19.69 -1.11
N LEU A 145 -1.77 -18.92 -1.31
CA LEU A 145 -1.82 -17.54 -1.78
C LEU A 145 -2.51 -17.44 -3.15
N ALA A 146 -2.12 -18.28 -4.11
CA ALA A 146 -2.72 -18.28 -5.46
C ALA A 146 -4.22 -18.65 -5.47
N ILE A 147 -4.64 -19.60 -4.61
CA ILE A 147 -6.05 -19.98 -4.46
C ILE A 147 -6.87 -18.79 -3.94
N VAL A 148 -6.43 -18.16 -2.85
CA VAL A 148 -7.14 -17.01 -2.26
C VAL A 148 -7.20 -15.85 -3.25
N LEU A 149 -6.06 -15.52 -3.88
CA LEU A 149 -5.97 -14.52 -4.93
C LEU A 149 -7.03 -14.73 -6.03
N SER A 150 -7.10 -15.94 -6.58
CA SER A 150 -8.00 -16.27 -7.69
C SER A 150 -9.47 -16.14 -7.30
N ILE A 151 -9.84 -16.62 -6.12
CA ILE A 151 -11.23 -16.60 -5.63
C ILE A 151 -11.66 -15.16 -5.35
N PHE A 152 -10.87 -14.40 -4.59
CA PHE A 152 -11.22 -13.03 -4.23
C PHE A 152 -11.24 -12.10 -5.45
N TYR A 153 -10.28 -12.25 -6.35
CA TYR A 153 -10.27 -11.48 -7.60
C TYR A 153 -11.49 -11.81 -8.46
N GLY A 154 -11.79 -13.10 -8.67
CA GLY A 154 -12.96 -13.53 -9.42
C GLY A 154 -14.28 -13.03 -8.81
N LEU A 155 -14.42 -13.12 -7.50
CA LEU A 155 -15.57 -12.61 -6.75
C LEU A 155 -15.70 -11.09 -6.90
N GLY A 156 -14.60 -10.35 -6.76
CA GLY A 156 -14.57 -8.89 -6.91
C GLY A 156 -15.00 -8.44 -8.30
N ILE A 157 -14.49 -9.08 -9.35
CA ILE A 157 -14.86 -8.77 -10.75
C ILE A 157 -16.33 -9.14 -11.02
N ALA A 158 -16.82 -10.27 -10.48
CA ALA A 158 -18.22 -10.65 -10.62
C ALA A 158 -19.16 -9.63 -9.96
N LEU A 159 -18.89 -9.24 -8.72
CA LEU A 159 -19.64 -8.19 -8.00
C LEU A 159 -19.59 -6.85 -8.75
N PHE A 160 -18.42 -6.49 -9.27
CA PHE A 160 -18.26 -5.25 -10.02
C PHE A 160 -19.07 -5.24 -11.33
N THR A 161 -19.15 -6.38 -12.01
CA THR A 161 -20.01 -6.54 -13.20
C THR A 161 -21.48 -6.31 -12.86
N VAL A 162 -21.94 -6.76 -11.67
CA VAL A 162 -23.29 -6.47 -11.17
C VAL A 162 -23.47 -4.99 -10.87
N ILE A 163 -22.50 -4.33 -10.22
CA ILE A 163 -22.57 -2.89 -9.93
C ILE A 163 -22.68 -2.05 -11.22
N GLN A 164 -21.97 -2.46 -12.27
CA GLN A 164 -21.99 -1.77 -13.56
C GLN A 164 -23.29 -1.95 -14.35
N SER A 165 -24.03 -3.04 -14.12
CA SER A 165 -25.29 -3.29 -14.82
C SER A 165 -26.49 -2.56 -14.20
N ILE A 166 -26.35 -2.02 -12.99
CA ILE A 166 -27.37 -1.23 -12.33
C ILE A 166 -27.41 0.17 -13.00
N PRO A 167 -28.57 0.64 -13.53
CA PRO A 167 -28.70 1.94 -14.20
C PRO A 167 -28.58 3.17 -13.29
N SER A 168 -27.87 3.09 -12.16
CA SER A 168 -27.66 4.21 -11.26
C SER A 168 -26.42 5.01 -11.69
N GLY A 169 -26.54 6.34 -11.75
CA GLY A 169 -25.40 7.24 -12.00
C GLY A 169 -24.29 7.15 -10.93
N SER A 170 -24.51 6.38 -9.87
CA SER A 170 -23.57 6.17 -8.75
C SER A 170 -22.38 5.26 -9.12
N SER A 171 -22.46 4.46 -10.19
CA SER A 171 -21.34 3.61 -10.66
C SER A 171 -20.27 4.36 -11.47
N ALA A 172 -20.54 5.59 -11.91
CA ALA A 172 -19.57 6.39 -12.68
C ALA A 172 -18.28 6.70 -11.88
N GLY A 173 -17.11 6.48 -12.47
CA GLY A 173 -15.81 6.75 -11.82
C GLY A 173 -15.34 5.70 -10.80
N LEU A 174 -16.18 4.75 -10.35
CA LEU A 174 -15.75 3.66 -9.46
C LEU A 174 -14.71 2.75 -10.14
N ARG A 175 -14.83 2.58 -11.46
CA ARG A 175 -13.83 1.90 -12.29
C ARG A 175 -12.46 2.59 -12.20
N ASP A 176 -12.43 3.90 -12.38
CA ASP A 176 -11.18 4.67 -12.36
C ASP A 176 -10.53 4.70 -10.96
N PHE A 177 -11.35 4.66 -9.91
CA PHE A 177 -10.89 4.53 -8.52
C PHE A 177 -10.25 3.15 -8.27
N ILE A 178 -10.96 2.07 -8.57
CA ILE A 178 -10.52 0.69 -8.28
C ILE A 178 -9.28 0.31 -9.09
N PHE A 179 -9.21 0.71 -10.35
CA PHE A 179 -8.04 0.44 -11.21
C PHE A 179 -6.86 1.38 -10.95
N GLY A 180 -6.96 2.27 -9.96
CA GLY A 180 -5.82 3.03 -9.45
C GLY A 180 -5.22 3.97 -10.49
N LYS A 181 -5.99 4.96 -10.95
CA LYS A 181 -5.40 6.06 -11.74
C LYS A 181 -4.56 6.95 -10.84
N ALA A 182 -3.25 6.70 -10.81
CA ALA A 182 -2.29 7.54 -10.09
C ALA A 182 -2.40 9.02 -10.48
N ALA A 183 -2.80 9.34 -11.72
CA ALA A 183 -3.04 10.71 -12.20
C ALA A 183 -4.17 11.48 -11.47
N LEU A 184 -4.99 10.81 -10.67
CA LEU A 184 -6.06 11.42 -9.87
C LEU A 184 -5.64 11.73 -8.42
N LEU A 185 -4.39 11.44 -8.04
CA LEU A 185 -3.88 11.74 -6.71
C LEU A 185 -4.00 13.24 -6.39
N VAL A 186 -4.65 13.55 -5.28
CA VAL A 186 -4.74 14.91 -4.74
C VAL A 186 -3.80 15.04 -3.54
N LEU A 187 -3.48 16.28 -3.15
CA LEU A 187 -2.65 16.56 -1.98
C LEU A 187 -3.17 15.90 -0.68
N ALA A 188 -4.50 15.75 -0.55
CA ALA A 188 -5.11 15.08 0.59
C ALA A 188 -4.73 13.59 0.67
N ASP A 189 -4.76 12.89 -0.47
CA ASP A 189 -4.39 11.49 -0.57
C ASP A 189 -2.90 11.28 -0.27
N VAL A 190 -2.05 12.17 -0.79
CA VAL A 190 -0.61 12.17 -0.50
C VAL A 190 -0.33 12.37 0.98
N LYS A 191 -1.07 13.24 1.67
CA LYS A 191 -0.93 13.41 3.13
C LYS A 191 -1.31 12.14 3.88
N LEU A 192 -2.39 11.46 3.48
CA LEU A 192 -2.79 10.18 4.07
C LEU A 192 -1.72 9.11 3.85
N ILE A 193 -1.25 8.96 2.61
CA ILE A 193 -0.16 8.05 2.25
C ILE A 193 1.10 8.34 3.09
N ALA A 194 1.47 9.62 3.22
CA ALA A 194 2.64 10.02 3.99
C ALA A 194 2.50 9.69 5.47
N GLN A 195 1.34 9.97 6.08
CA GLN A 195 1.07 9.63 7.47
C GLN A 195 1.10 8.12 7.71
N ALA A 196 0.40 7.34 6.88
CA ALA A 196 0.39 5.88 6.97
C ALA A 196 1.80 5.29 6.79
N SER A 197 2.54 5.76 5.78
CA SER A 197 3.90 5.31 5.51
C SER A 197 4.86 5.62 6.65
N VAL A 198 4.75 6.79 7.29
CA VAL A 198 5.56 7.12 8.48
C VAL A 198 5.25 6.16 9.62
N VAL A 199 3.98 5.89 9.91
CA VAL A 199 3.59 4.94 10.97
C VAL A 199 4.15 3.55 10.68
N VAL A 200 4.01 3.05 9.45
CA VAL A 200 4.54 1.75 9.05
C VAL A 200 6.06 1.70 9.15
N LEU A 201 6.77 2.69 8.61
CA LEU A 201 8.23 2.73 8.65
C LEU A 201 8.75 2.79 10.08
N VAL A 202 8.09 3.56 10.95
CA VAL A 202 8.42 3.62 12.38
C VAL A 202 8.23 2.25 13.03
N LEU A 203 7.10 1.58 12.78
CA LEU A 203 6.86 0.22 13.28
C LEU A 203 7.92 -0.76 12.76
N CYS A 204 8.23 -0.76 11.48
CA CYS A 204 9.28 -1.59 10.89
C CYS A 204 10.66 -1.31 11.49
N CYS A 205 10.98 -0.05 11.80
CA CYS A 205 12.23 0.32 12.45
C CYS A 205 12.29 -0.16 13.90
N PHE A 206 11.20 -0.03 14.67
CA PHE A 206 11.12 -0.50 16.05
C PHE A 206 11.19 -2.04 16.14
N LEU A 207 10.47 -2.73 15.25
CA LEU A 207 10.37 -4.20 15.20
C LEU A 207 11.43 -4.84 14.27
N PHE A 208 12.45 -4.08 13.86
CA PHE A 208 13.44 -4.56 12.88
C PHE A 208 14.17 -5.81 13.36
N LYS A 209 14.48 -5.88 14.66
CA LYS A 209 15.22 -7.01 15.24
C LYS A 209 14.36 -8.26 15.25
N GLU A 210 13.11 -8.12 15.63
CA GLU A 210 12.10 -9.16 15.75
C GLU A 210 11.75 -9.74 14.37
N PHE A 211 11.50 -8.88 13.39
CA PHE A 211 11.22 -9.30 12.01
C PHE A 211 12.45 -9.91 11.33
N SER A 212 13.64 -9.35 11.53
CA SER A 212 14.86 -9.95 11.01
C SER A 212 15.08 -11.34 11.61
N LEU A 213 14.86 -11.52 12.90
CA LEU A 213 14.97 -12.83 13.55
C LEU A 213 13.97 -13.82 12.96
N LEU A 214 12.70 -13.41 12.81
CA LEU A 214 11.64 -14.22 12.23
C LEU A 214 11.93 -14.63 10.78
N CYS A 215 12.53 -13.74 9.97
CA CYS A 215 12.85 -14.03 8.57
C CYS A 215 14.01 -15.00 8.39
N PHE A 216 15.03 -14.97 9.27
CA PHE A 216 16.21 -15.82 9.14
C PHE A 216 16.08 -17.16 9.88
N ASP A 217 15.48 -17.15 11.07
CA ASP A 217 15.32 -18.35 11.89
C ASP A 217 14.09 -18.26 12.82
N GLU A 218 12.96 -18.73 12.31
CA GLU A 218 11.71 -18.81 13.07
C GLU A 218 11.79 -19.79 14.25
N GLN A 219 12.55 -20.89 14.11
CA GLN A 219 12.66 -21.91 15.16
C GLN A 219 13.49 -21.39 16.33
N PHE A 220 14.57 -20.66 16.05
CA PHE A 220 15.36 -19.99 17.07
C PHE A 220 14.59 -18.87 17.76
N ALA A 221 13.78 -18.09 17.01
CA ALA A 221 12.89 -17.09 17.61
C ALA A 221 11.90 -17.72 18.60
N ALA A 222 11.29 -18.85 18.22
CA ALA A 222 10.37 -19.59 19.08
C ALA A 222 11.08 -20.17 20.32
N ALA A 223 12.32 -20.67 20.17
CA ALA A 223 13.13 -21.17 21.29
C ALA A 223 13.51 -20.08 22.30
N LEU A 224 13.67 -18.83 21.86
CA LEU A 224 13.85 -17.66 22.74
C LEU A 224 12.56 -17.24 23.47
N GLY A 225 11.41 -17.85 23.17
CA GLY A 225 10.12 -17.50 23.77
C GLY A 225 9.38 -16.38 23.05
N TRP A 226 9.80 -15.98 21.84
CA TRP A 226 9.05 -15.01 21.04
C TRP A 226 7.82 -15.67 20.40
N PRO A 227 6.65 -15.02 20.40
CA PRO A 227 5.46 -15.53 19.75
C PRO A 227 5.56 -15.34 18.22
N SER A 228 6.16 -16.31 17.52
CA SER A 228 6.38 -16.25 16.07
C SER A 228 5.09 -16.01 15.27
N THR A 229 3.98 -16.63 15.68
CA THR A 229 2.66 -16.44 15.05
C THR A 229 2.14 -15.01 15.18
N LEU A 230 2.36 -14.36 16.34
CA LEU A 230 1.92 -12.99 16.55
C LEU A 230 2.78 -12.02 15.74
N LEU A 231 4.09 -12.24 15.67
CA LEU A 231 4.99 -11.45 14.83
C LEU A 231 4.67 -11.60 13.35
N ASP A 232 4.32 -12.81 12.90
CA ASP A 232 3.85 -13.05 11.54
C ASP A 232 2.53 -12.31 11.24
N LEU A 233 1.56 -12.39 12.15
CA LEU A 233 0.30 -11.66 12.03
C LEU A 233 0.51 -10.15 11.98
N LEU A 234 1.44 -9.63 12.79
CA LEU A 234 1.80 -8.21 12.80
C LEU A 234 2.44 -7.81 11.47
N LEU A 235 3.37 -8.61 10.95
CA LEU A 235 4.01 -8.38 9.66
C LEU A 235 2.99 -8.39 8.51
N MET A 236 2.06 -9.35 8.51
CA MET A 236 0.92 -9.42 7.59
C MET A 236 0.01 -8.18 7.72
N GLY A 237 -0.28 -7.73 8.94
CA GLY A 237 -1.06 -6.51 9.20
C GLY A 237 -0.37 -5.25 8.67
N ILE A 238 0.96 -5.17 8.76
CA ILE A 238 1.74 -4.09 8.14
C ILE A 238 1.60 -4.12 6.63
N VAL A 239 1.66 -5.30 6.00
CA VAL A 239 1.46 -5.42 4.54
C VAL A 239 0.08 -4.90 4.17
N VAL A 240 -0.98 -5.32 4.88
CA VAL A 240 -2.36 -4.83 4.67
C VAL A 240 -2.43 -3.31 4.75
N SER A 241 -1.82 -2.71 5.77
CA SER A 241 -1.82 -1.25 5.96
C SER A 241 -1.05 -0.46 4.89
N VAL A 242 -0.10 -1.07 4.18
CA VAL A 242 0.63 -0.39 3.09
C VAL A 242 -0.09 -0.56 1.76
N THR A 243 -0.76 -1.69 1.56
CA THR A 243 -1.45 -2.02 0.31
C THR A 243 -2.84 -1.39 0.18
N VAL A 244 -3.54 -1.19 1.29
CA VAL A 244 -4.91 -0.64 1.36
C VAL A 244 -4.88 0.79 1.86
#